data_AF-A0A9Q1C222-F1
#
_entry.id   AF-A0A9Q1C222-F1
#
_cell.length_a   1.000
_cell.length_b   1.000
_cell.length_c   1.000
_cell.angle_alpha   90.00
_cell.angle_beta   90.00
_cell.angle_gamma   90.00
#
_symmetry.space_group_name_H-M   'P 1'
#
loop_
_entity.id
_entity.type
_entity.pdbx_description
1 polymer ?
#
loop_
_entity_poly.entity_id
_entity_poly.type
_entity_poly.pdbx_seq_one_letter_code
_entity_poly.pdbx_strand_id
1 'polypeptide(L)'
;MSVRDPQLSAFKAALVKLQQYNRPVRDGNPDLQLFCESLEAILRQGLKGGYSLFGFYKRDYWSWIEILEPYLPSSKPCPLYSIAVDACKTSSKIKTIQGRGRMFLRIALNKKFLTTTIEALIKNDQLFESWYDCQLSVLGNELLKESFTSLLFLLNEVKFELNFRNGSFLDETWCLPVVCQYQLVPSKDLGIKVSYAKNRTIVSAIDPGGVAGDDGKIEVGDVLDELYGESLQGAKRGKISKLLAIHEGYPIYITVIKGRLKSGKVFYPLKELYELVKKDYADFVIPQDNIPAETKPEESTDYLENMQSISGSSFYRVYYIGKVFTGESVLNCFQHGGTTVIENALQKVLDDTTLQHDSKDEEYVMEIAETNVITRNPFTEALLFKHCFPDIASCGRRLDKMEFFAYVAGDTTCSISKKFYCHVFKAQNADESKIILRSIADGFGRTSWAV
;
A
#
# COMPACT_ATOMS: atom_id res chain seq x y z
N MET A 1 -5.00 -11.60 44.15
CA MET A 1 -6.24 -11.28 43.40
C MET A 1 -5.83 -11.01 41.96
N SER A 2 -6.46 -11.66 40.97
CA SER A 2 -6.19 -11.37 39.55
C SER A 2 -6.68 -9.96 39.23
N VAL A 3 -5.75 -9.02 39.06
CA VAL A 3 -6.07 -7.68 38.54
C VAL A 3 -6.47 -7.88 37.08
N ARG A 4 -7.76 -7.73 36.77
CA ARG A 4 -8.28 -7.81 35.39
C ARG A 4 -8.46 -6.40 34.86
N ASP A 5 -7.72 -6.08 33.81
CA ASP A 5 -7.91 -4.84 33.06
C ASP A 5 -8.71 -5.12 31.78
N PRO A 6 -9.82 -4.39 31.51
CA PRO A 6 -10.64 -4.60 30.32
C PRO A 6 -9.88 -4.35 29.00
N GLN A 7 -9.02 -3.34 28.94
CA GLN A 7 -8.28 -2.99 27.73
C GLN A 7 -7.22 -4.03 27.43
N LEU A 8 -6.49 -4.49 28.45
CA LEU A 8 -5.52 -5.57 28.33
C LEU A 8 -6.18 -6.89 27.91
N SER A 9 -7.38 -7.16 28.42
CA SER A 9 -8.17 -8.35 28.03
C SER A 9 -8.62 -8.29 26.57
N ALA A 10 -9.11 -7.13 26.11
CA ALA A 10 -9.49 -6.91 24.71
C ALA A 10 -8.29 -7.02 23.77
N PHE A 11 -7.15 -6.40 24.13
CA PHE A 11 -5.90 -6.48 23.40
C PHE A 11 -5.40 -7.92 23.28
N LYS A 12 -5.40 -8.68 24.38
CA LYS A 12 -5.03 -10.10 24.37
C LYS A 12 -5.95 -10.91 23.45
N ALA A 13 -7.26 -10.72 23.53
CA ALA A 13 -8.21 -11.44 22.69
C ALA A 13 -7.99 -11.13 21.19
N ALA A 14 -7.78 -9.86 20.83
CA ALA A 14 -7.50 -9.46 19.46
C ALA A 14 -6.15 -9.99 18.96
N LEU A 15 -5.10 -9.94 19.79
CA LEU A 15 -3.77 -10.46 19.45
C LEU A 15 -3.81 -11.97 19.15
N VAL A 16 -4.54 -12.75 19.95
CA VAL A 16 -4.68 -14.19 19.72
C VAL A 16 -5.30 -14.48 18.34
N LYS A 17 -6.30 -13.71 17.92
CA LYS A 17 -6.89 -13.85 16.59
C LYS A 17 -5.90 -13.50 15.48
N LEU A 18 -5.11 -12.44 15.65
CA LEU A 18 -4.06 -12.07 14.70
C LEU A 18 -2.95 -13.12 14.62
N GLN A 19 -2.60 -13.79 15.72
CA GLN A 19 -1.63 -14.89 15.71
C GLN A 19 -2.15 -16.15 15.01
N GLN A 20 -3.45 -16.41 15.10
CA GLN A 20 -4.09 -17.51 14.36
C GLN A 20 -4.18 -17.23 12.86
N TYR A 21 -3.99 -15.98 12.44
CA TYR A 21 -3.90 -15.58 11.04
C TYR A 21 -2.53 -15.99 10.49
N ASN A 22 -2.44 -17.15 9.84
CA ASN A 22 -1.20 -17.74 9.29
C ASN A 22 -0.60 -16.96 8.08
N ARG A 23 -0.99 -15.69 7.88
CA ARG A 23 -0.53 -14.81 6.80
C ARG A 23 -0.13 -13.46 7.39
N PRO A 24 0.68 -12.65 6.69
CA PRO A 24 0.93 -11.28 7.12
C PRO A 24 -0.37 -10.49 7.29
N VAL A 25 -0.52 -9.80 8.43
CA VAL A 25 -1.68 -8.96 8.74
C VAL A 25 -1.60 -7.68 7.90
N ARG A 26 -2.63 -7.45 7.08
CA ARG A 26 -2.79 -6.28 6.20
C ARG A 26 -3.97 -5.42 6.65
N ASP A 27 -4.14 -4.25 6.03
CA ASP A 27 -5.19 -3.27 6.39
C ASP A 27 -6.62 -3.82 6.27
N GLY A 28 -6.85 -4.78 5.38
CA GLY A 28 -8.15 -5.42 5.20
C GLY A 28 -8.51 -6.47 6.27
N ASN A 29 -7.61 -6.78 7.21
CA ASN A 29 -7.89 -7.80 8.23
C ASN A 29 -8.96 -7.31 9.23
N PRO A 30 -10.04 -8.08 9.48
CA PRO A 30 -11.16 -7.63 10.30
C PRO A 30 -10.82 -7.45 11.79
N ASP A 31 -9.79 -8.14 12.29
CA ASP A 31 -9.39 -8.07 13.70
C ASP A 31 -8.33 -6.97 13.95
N LEU A 32 -7.73 -6.41 12.90
CA LEU A 32 -6.71 -5.35 13.02
C LEU A 32 -7.28 -4.08 13.68
N GLN A 33 -8.50 -3.67 13.33
CA GLN A 33 -9.12 -2.48 13.90
C GLN A 33 -9.25 -2.61 15.42
N LEU A 34 -9.87 -3.70 15.90
CA LEU A 34 -10.07 -3.93 17.33
C LEU A 34 -8.74 -4.04 18.08
N PHE A 35 -7.75 -4.67 17.46
CA PHE A 35 -6.39 -4.75 18.01
C PHE A 35 -5.77 -3.36 18.20
N CYS A 36 -5.78 -2.53 17.15
CA CYS A 36 -5.22 -1.19 17.19
C CYS A 36 -5.97 -0.26 18.15
N GLU A 37 -7.30 -0.36 18.21
CA GLU A 37 -8.13 0.38 19.18
C GLU A 37 -7.80 0.00 20.62
N SER A 38 -7.64 -1.30 20.90
CA SER A 38 -7.29 -1.78 22.24
C SER A 38 -5.87 -1.34 22.65
N LEU A 39 -4.91 -1.40 21.71
CA LEU A 39 -3.55 -0.90 21.94
C LEU A 39 -3.54 0.62 22.21
N GLU A 40 -4.26 1.39 21.39
CA GLU A 40 -4.41 2.83 21.58
C GLU A 40 -5.04 3.14 22.95
N ALA A 41 -6.05 2.38 23.37
CA ALA A 41 -6.70 2.55 24.66
C ALA A 41 -5.75 2.26 25.84
N ILE A 42 -4.94 1.19 25.77
CA ILE A 42 -3.89 0.91 26.75
C ILE A 42 -2.91 2.09 26.87
N LEU A 43 -2.46 2.63 25.74
CA LEU A 43 -1.51 3.74 25.73
C LEU A 43 -2.13 5.06 26.23
N ARG A 44 -3.45 5.21 26.14
CA ARG A 44 -4.15 6.37 26.71
C ARG A 44 -4.50 6.22 28.19
N GLN A 45 -4.57 5.00 28.68
CA GLN A 45 -5.00 4.72 30.03
C GLN A 45 -4.00 5.28 31.05
N GLY A 46 -4.51 6.15 31.92
CA GLY A 46 -3.71 6.85 32.93
C GLY A 46 -2.86 8.00 32.38
N LEU A 47 -3.04 8.44 31.13
CA LEU A 47 -2.36 9.65 30.64
C LEU A 47 -2.81 10.89 31.43
N LYS A 48 -1.82 11.64 31.94
CA LYS A 48 -2.04 12.92 32.63
C LYS A 48 -2.37 14.01 31.61
N GLY A 49 -3.29 14.90 31.99
CA GLY A 49 -3.59 16.11 31.23
C GLY A 49 -2.39 17.06 31.14
N GLY A 50 -2.31 17.86 30.07
CA GLY A 50 -1.30 18.90 29.92
C GLY A 50 -1.77 20.23 30.49
N TYR A 51 -0.87 20.93 31.19
CA TYR A 51 -1.09 22.28 31.69
C TYR A 51 -0.16 23.26 30.95
N SER A 52 -0.72 24.33 30.39
CA SER A 52 0.02 25.45 29.82
C SER A 52 -0.52 26.78 30.39
N LEU A 53 0.28 27.85 30.29
CA LEU A 53 -0.10 29.21 30.69
C LEU A 53 -1.38 29.72 29.99
N PHE A 54 -1.75 29.11 28.86
CA PHE A 54 -2.95 29.44 28.09
C PHE A 54 -4.08 28.39 28.20
N GLY A 55 -4.04 27.56 29.25
CA GLY A 55 -5.10 26.59 29.57
C GLY A 55 -4.70 25.12 29.39
N PHE A 56 -5.71 24.25 29.46
CA PHE A 56 -5.53 22.81 29.24
C PHE A 56 -5.23 22.53 27.78
N TYR A 57 -4.16 21.80 27.50
CA TYR A 57 -3.93 21.24 26.17
C TYR A 57 -4.01 19.72 26.23
N LYS A 58 -4.60 19.10 25.20
CA LYS A 58 -4.80 17.66 25.13
C LYS A 58 -3.46 16.98 24.86
N ARG A 59 -2.87 16.40 25.90
CA ARG A 59 -1.79 15.41 25.76
C ARG A 59 -2.37 14.13 25.18
N ASP A 60 -1.58 13.47 24.34
CA ASP A 60 -1.88 12.13 23.84
C ASP A 60 -0.59 11.30 23.85
N TYR A 61 -0.68 9.98 23.62
CA TYR A 61 0.50 9.11 23.65
C TYR A 61 1.54 9.48 22.59
N TRP A 62 1.13 10.08 21.47
CA TRP A 62 2.05 10.66 20.48
C TRP A 62 3.00 11.70 21.10
N SER A 63 2.54 12.46 22.09
CA SER A 63 3.31 13.58 22.65
C SER A 63 4.59 13.14 23.36
N TRP A 64 4.58 12.00 24.06
CA TRP A 64 5.82 11.46 24.65
C TRP A 64 6.64 10.69 23.62
N ILE A 65 6.01 10.06 22.62
CA ILE A 65 6.71 9.42 21.49
C ILE A 65 7.57 10.45 20.77
N GLU A 66 7.02 11.62 20.46
CA GLU A 66 7.74 12.67 19.74
C GLU A 66 9.03 13.13 20.42
N ILE A 67 9.15 12.98 21.75
CA ILE A 67 10.31 13.43 22.54
C ILE A 67 11.16 12.28 23.10
N LEU A 68 10.83 11.02 22.79
CA LEU A 68 11.46 9.86 23.41
C LEU A 68 12.87 9.58 22.87
N GLU A 69 13.18 10.04 21.66
CA GLU A 69 14.42 9.71 20.93
C GLU A 69 15.71 9.81 21.77
N PRO A 70 15.94 10.86 22.59
CA PRO A 70 17.14 10.97 23.41
C PRO A 70 17.29 9.89 24.49
N TYR A 71 16.19 9.21 24.85
CA TYR A 71 16.13 8.20 25.90
C TYR A 71 16.17 6.77 25.37
N LEU A 72 16.25 6.59 24.05
CA LEU A 72 16.43 5.27 23.45
C LEU A 72 17.84 4.73 23.76
N PRO A 73 17.99 3.41 24.01
CA PRO A 73 19.29 2.82 24.35
C PRO A 73 20.37 3.16 23.32
N SER A 74 21.45 3.81 23.77
CA SER A 74 22.51 4.37 22.91
C SER A 74 23.40 3.32 22.22
N SER A 75 23.17 2.01 22.44
CA SER A 75 24.02 0.94 21.90
C SER A 75 23.93 0.82 20.38
N LYS A 76 22.87 1.35 19.76
CA LYS A 76 22.79 1.72 18.33
C LYS A 76 21.81 2.89 18.20
N PRO A 77 22.11 3.96 17.43
CA PRO A 77 21.06 4.81 16.92
C PRO A 77 20.00 3.89 16.30
N CYS A 78 18.73 4.12 16.56
CA CYS A 78 17.65 3.43 15.86
C CYS A 78 17.14 4.39 14.77
N PRO A 79 17.78 4.48 13.59
CA PRO A 79 17.31 5.32 12.50
C PRO A 79 15.83 5.10 12.20
N LEU A 80 15.34 3.87 12.37
CA LEU A 80 13.94 3.52 12.16
C LEU A 80 12.98 4.33 13.03
N TYR A 81 13.35 4.62 14.29
CA TYR A 81 12.53 5.42 15.18
C TYR A 81 12.43 6.87 14.69
N SER A 82 13.60 7.49 14.45
CA SER A 82 13.71 8.87 13.98
C SER A 82 12.99 9.07 12.64
N ILE A 83 13.24 8.18 11.68
CA ILE A 83 12.55 8.16 10.37
C ILE A 83 11.03 7.99 10.55
N ALA A 84 10.58 7.13 11.47
CA ALA A 84 9.15 6.95 11.71
C ALA A 84 8.50 8.20 12.31
N VAL A 85 9.18 8.86 13.27
CA VAL A 85 8.70 10.11 13.87
C VAL A 85 8.63 11.20 12.81
N ASP A 86 9.68 11.36 12.00
CA ASP A 86 9.71 12.33 10.91
C ASP A 86 8.63 12.07 9.85
N ALA A 87 8.40 10.82 9.48
CA ALA A 87 7.33 10.45 8.56
C ALA A 87 5.94 10.86 9.10
N CYS A 88 5.70 10.69 10.41
CA CYS A 88 4.45 11.10 11.04
C CYS A 88 4.30 12.64 11.08
N LYS A 89 5.40 13.37 11.31
CA LYS A 89 5.40 14.84 11.39
C LYS A 89 5.24 15.50 10.02
N THR A 90 5.88 14.95 9.00
CA THR A 90 5.90 15.49 7.63
C THR A 90 4.71 15.04 6.78
N SER A 91 3.92 14.07 7.25
CA SER A 91 2.73 13.60 6.55
C SER A 91 1.77 14.74 6.22
N SER A 92 1.50 14.94 4.93
CA SER A 92 0.54 15.93 4.45
C SER A 92 -0.91 15.51 4.69
N LYS A 93 -1.16 14.23 4.98
CA LYS A 93 -2.49 13.60 5.14
C LYS A 93 -3.04 13.58 6.57
N ILE A 94 -2.18 13.85 7.55
CA ILE A 94 -2.50 13.70 8.98
C ILE A 94 -2.25 15.02 9.69
N LYS A 95 -3.27 15.54 10.37
CA LYS A 95 -3.24 16.87 10.99
C LYS A 95 -3.32 16.82 12.50
N THR A 96 -3.83 15.75 13.10
CA THR A 96 -4.05 15.66 14.53
C THR A 96 -2.93 14.91 15.25
N ILE A 97 -2.74 15.22 16.53
CA ILE A 97 -1.82 14.50 17.44
C ILE A 97 -2.18 13.00 17.49
N GLN A 98 -3.48 12.69 17.57
CA GLN A 98 -4.01 11.33 17.55
C GLN A 98 -3.64 10.60 16.25
N GLY A 99 -3.91 11.20 15.09
CA GLY A 99 -3.62 10.58 13.80
C GLY A 99 -2.14 10.29 13.62
N ARG A 100 -1.26 11.17 14.12
CA ARG A 100 0.20 10.93 14.16
C ARG A 100 0.55 9.73 15.03
N GLY A 101 -0.04 9.66 16.23
CA GLY A 101 0.08 8.49 17.11
C GLY A 101 -0.32 7.19 16.42
N ARG A 102 -1.46 7.18 15.73
CA ARG A 102 -1.95 6.00 15.02
C ARG A 102 -1.05 5.59 13.84
N MET A 103 -0.58 6.56 13.06
CA MET A 103 0.40 6.30 11.99
C MET A 103 1.69 5.71 12.56
N PHE A 104 2.19 6.27 13.66
CA PHE A 104 3.38 5.75 14.33
C PHE A 104 3.19 4.31 14.80
N LEU A 105 2.07 4.00 15.44
CA LEU A 105 1.78 2.62 15.87
C LEU A 105 1.77 1.67 14.68
N ARG A 106 1.16 2.05 13.55
CA ARG A 106 1.19 1.24 12.31
C ARG A 106 2.62 1.02 11.81
N ILE A 107 3.46 2.04 11.81
CA ILE A 107 4.88 1.91 11.41
C ILE A 107 5.63 1.00 12.39
N ALA A 108 5.44 1.20 13.70
CA ALA A 108 6.11 0.45 14.76
C ALA A 108 5.75 -1.05 14.76
N LEU A 109 4.49 -1.38 14.45
CA LEU A 109 4.03 -2.75 14.22
C LEU A 109 4.69 -3.37 12.99
N ASN A 110 4.66 -2.65 11.86
CA ASN A 110 5.20 -3.13 10.59
C ASN A 110 6.74 -3.31 10.62
N LYS A 111 7.43 -2.50 11.41
CA LYS A 111 8.89 -2.52 11.56
C LYS A 111 9.38 -3.15 12.87
N LYS A 112 8.47 -3.72 13.67
CA LYS A 112 8.75 -4.46 14.91
C LYS A 112 9.63 -3.72 15.93
N PHE A 113 9.37 -2.43 16.16
CA PHE A 113 10.07 -1.64 17.18
C PHE A 113 9.15 -1.06 18.27
N LEU A 114 7.86 -1.45 18.27
CA LEU A 114 6.90 -1.00 19.28
C LEU A 114 7.32 -1.41 20.70
N THR A 115 7.77 -2.66 20.89
CA THR A 115 8.23 -3.16 22.19
C THR A 115 9.39 -2.34 22.73
N THR A 116 10.41 -2.09 21.91
CA THR A 116 11.56 -1.24 22.27
C THR A 116 11.15 0.18 22.64
N THR A 117 10.15 0.73 21.94
CA THR A 117 9.62 2.08 22.22
C THR A 117 8.96 2.14 23.61
N ILE A 118 8.10 1.16 23.92
CA ILE A 118 7.39 1.12 25.20
C ILE A 118 8.36 0.82 26.35
N GLU A 119 9.33 -0.07 26.16
CA GLU A 119 10.37 -0.34 27.15
C GLU A 119 11.21 0.89 27.48
N ALA A 120 11.56 1.70 26.49
CA ALA A 120 12.33 2.92 26.72
C ALA A 120 11.56 3.94 27.57
N LEU A 121 10.24 4.03 27.39
CA LEU A 121 9.38 4.84 28.25
C LEU A 121 9.36 4.28 29.69
N ILE A 122 9.14 2.97 29.84
CA ILE A 122 9.02 2.32 31.17
C ILE A 122 10.34 2.39 31.96
N LYS A 123 11.50 2.29 31.29
CA LYS A 123 12.83 2.35 31.92
C LYS A 123 13.21 3.75 32.42
N ASN A 124 12.48 4.79 32.01
CA ASN A 124 12.74 6.16 32.41
C ASN A 124 11.64 6.63 33.37
N ASP A 125 11.85 6.38 34.67
CA ASP A 125 10.88 6.68 35.73
C ASP A 125 10.43 8.15 35.72
N GLN A 126 11.37 9.09 35.53
CA GLN A 126 11.06 10.52 35.49
C GLN A 126 10.15 10.87 34.31
N LEU A 127 10.46 10.35 33.12
CA LEU A 127 9.62 10.57 31.95
C LEU A 127 8.25 9.90 32.17
N PHE A 128 8.21 8.65 32.59
CA PHE A 128 6.98 7.91 32.84
C PHE A 128 6.06 8.64 33.82
N GLU A 129 6.55 9.02 35.00
CA GLU A 129 5.79 9.73 36.02
C GLU A 129 5.30 11.10 35.54
N SER A 130 6.01 11.76 34.63
CA SER A 130 5.56 13.04 34.06
C SER A 130 4.37 12.91 33.10
N TRP A 131 4.15 11.71 32.53
CA TRP A 131 3.11 11.46 31.52
C TRP A 131 1.97 10.58 32.02
N TYR A 132 2.22 9.66 32.95
CA TYR A 132 1.25 8.66 33.38
C TYR A 132 0.99 8.70 34.89
N ASP A 133 -0.23 8.36 35.27
CA ASP A 133 -0.63 7.99 36.62
C ASP A 133 -0.30 6.50 36.85
N CYS A 134 0.50 6.21 37.87
CA CYS A 134 1.00 4.86 38.15
C CYS A 134 -0.08 3.89 38.67
N GLN A 135 -1.19 4.40 39.20
CA GLN A 135 -2.29 3.59 39.71
C GLN A 135 -3.31 3.27 38.62
N LEU A 136 -3.54 4.22 37.71
CA LEU A 136 -4.53 4.07 36.64
C LEU A 136 -3.97 3.41 35.39
N SER A 137 -2.68 3.60 35.08
CA SER A 137 -2.07 3.08 33.86
C SER A 137 -1.74 1.59 33.94
N VAL A 138 -2.02 0.87 32.84
CA VAL A 138 -1.54 -0.51 32.62
C VAL A 138 -0.01 -0.58 32.72
N LEU A 139 0.70 0.45 32.27
CA LEU A 139 2.16 0.51 32.29
C LEU A 139 2.72 0.80 33.69
N GLY A 140 1.91 1.35 34.60
CA GLY A 140 2.34 1.71 35.96
C GLY A 140 2.13 0.59 36.98
N ASN A 141 1.07 -0.19 36.83
CA ASN A 141 0.81 -1.33 37.71
C ASN A 141 1.72 -2.51 37.38
N GLU A 142 2.49 -3.02 38.35
CA GLU A 142 3.50 -4.06 38.08
C GLU A 142 2.94 -5.34 37.44
N LEU A 143 1.83 -5.87 37.95
CA LEU A 143 1.23 -7.10 37.43
C LEU A 143 0.69 -6.90 35.99
N LEU A 144 0.06 -5.76 35.72
CA LEU A 144 -0.44 -5.44 34.38
C LEU A 144 0.69 -5.14 33.39
N LYS A 145 1.74 -4.46 33.85
CA LYS A 145 2.97 -4.16 33.09
C LYS A 145 3.66 -5.44 32.63
N GLU A 146 3.85 -6.41 33.53
CA GLU A 146 4.43 -7.72 33.20
C GLU A 146 3.58 -8.49 32.19
N SER A 147 2.26 -8.51 32.41
CA SER A 147 1.33 -9.14 31.48
C SER A 147 1.35 -8.47 30.11
N PHE A 148 1.39 -7.14 30.04
CA PHE A 148 1.44 -6.41 28.78
C PHE A 148 2.77 -6.63 28.05
N THR A 149 3.89 -6.61 28.79
CA THR A 149 5.23 -6.89 28.25
C THR A 149 5.30 -8.29 27.62
N SER A 150 4.69 -9.28 28.27
CA SER A 150 4.58 -10.64 27.72
C SER A 150 3.78 -10.68 26.41
N LEU A 151 2.71 -9.89 26.31
CA LEU A 151 1.93 -9.78 25.07
C LEU A 151 2.67 -9.03 23.97
N LEU A 152 3.49 -8.02 24.31
CA LEU A 152 4.37 -7.32 23.36
C LEU A 152 5.45 -8.24 22.78
N PHE A 153 5.94 -9.21 23.56
CA PHE A 153 6.84 -10.23 23.04
C PHE A 153 6.13 -11.13 22.01
N LEU A 154 4.90 -11.59 22.33
CA LEU A 154 4.08 -12.37 21.39
C LEU A 154 3.72 -11.58 20.13
N LEU A 155 3.52 -10.27 20.25
CA LEU A 155 3.25 -9.36 19.14
C LEU A 155 4.42 -9.29 18.15
N ASN A 156 5.66 -9.39 18.61
CA ASN A 156 6.83 -9.38 17.73
C ASN A 156 6.88 -10.58 16.77
N GLU A 157 6.18 -11.67 17.07
CA GLU A 157 6.07 -12.84 16.18
C GLU A 157 5.07 -12.61 15.05
N VAL A 158 4.09 -11.73 15.24
CA VAL A 158 3.11 -11.39 14.20
C VAL A 158 3.80 -10.63 13.07
N LYS A 159 3.56 -11.08 11.83
CA LYS A 159 4.03 -10.38 10.63
C LYS A 159 2.95 -9.40 10.19
N PHE A 160 3.32 -8.13 10.08
CA PHE A 160 2.46 -7.07 9.57
C PHE A 160 2.95 -6.64 8.18
N GLU A 161 2.02 -6.23 7.32
CA GLU A 161 2.24 -5.63 6.00
C GLU A 161 1.25 -4.47 5.82
N LEU A 162 1.36 -3.45 6.67
CA LEU A 162 0.42 -2.33 6.70
C LEU A 162 0.75 -1.27 5.66
N ASN A 163 -0.26 -0.72 4.98
CA ASN A 163 -0.07 0.32 3.97
C ASN A 163 -0.03 1.71 4.62
N PHE A 164 1.16 2.32 4.67
CA PHE A 164 1.33 3.64 5.27
C PHE A 164 0.71 4.79 4.46
N ARG A 165 0.46 4.60 3.15
CA ARG A 165 -0.23 5.60 2.31
C ARG A 165 -1.72 5.67 2.64
N ASN A 166 -2.29 4.59 3.19
CA ASN A 166 -3.65 4.55 3.74
C ASN A 166 -3.68 5.17 5.15
N GLY A 167 -3.30 6.45 5.23
CA GLY A 167 -3.25 7.22 6.47
C GLY A 167 -4.32 8.31 6.57
N SER A 168 -5.05 8.55 5.48
CA SER A 168 -5.87 9.75 5.32
C SER A 168 -6.98 9.87 6.35
N PHE A 169 -7.52 8.76 6.88
CA PHE A 169 -8.60 8.76 7.88
C PHE A 169 -8.13 8.47 9.31
N LEU A 170 -6.82 8.41 9.55
CA LEU A 170 -6.28 8.10 10.88
C LEU A 170 -6.57 9.20 11.91
N ASP A 171 -6.78 10.45 11.48
CA ASP A 171 -7.21 11.51 12.39
C ASP A 171 -8.55 11.17 13.05
N GLU A 172 -9.45 10.52 12.31
CA GLU A 172 -10.82 10.24 12.73
C GLU A 172 -11.00 8.82 13.29
N THR A 173 -10.47 7.79 12.62
CA THR A 173 -10.81 6.39 12.94
C THR A 173 -9.67 5.39 12.68
N TRP A 174 -9.74 4.23 13.34
CA TRP A 174 -8.96 3.03 13.00
C TRP A 174 -9.59 2.19 11.89
N CYS A 175 -10.87 2.41 11.58
CA CYS A 175 -11.52 1.78 10.45
C CYS A 175 -10.92 2.35 9.16
N LEU A 176 -10.14 1.55 8.44
CA LEU A 176 -9.46 2.00 7.24
C LEU A 176 -10.36 1.84 6.02
N PRO A 177 -10.37 2.83 5.12
CA PRO A 177 -11.09 2.69 3.87
C PRO A 177 -10.32 1.81 2.89
N VAL A 178 -11.00 1.42 1.81
CA VAL A 178 -10.37 0.86 0.62
C VAL A 178 -9.72 2.00 -0.17
N VAL A 179 -8.42 1.87 -0.43
CA VAL A 179 -7.65 2.84 -1.22
C VAL A 179 -7.23 2.18 -2.52
N CYS A 180 -7.51 2.85 -3.63
CA CYS A 180 -7.16 2.39 -4.97
C CYS A 180 -6.27 3.43 -5.65
N GLN A 181 -5.26 2.95 -6.37
CA GLN A 181 -4.43 3.79 -7.21
C GLN A 181 -4.71 3.45 -8.67
N TYR A 182 -4.94 4.49 -9.45
CA TYR A 182 -5.28 4.35 -10.86
C TYR A 182 -4.34 5.18 -11.72
N GLN A 183 -4.03 4.62 -12.88
CA GLN A 183 -3.48 5.34 -14.02
C GLN A 183 -4.60 5.47 -15.04
N LEU A 184 -4.97 6.71 -15.35
CA LEU A 184 -5.97 7.04 -16.35
C LEU A 184 -5.28 7.64 -17.58
N VAL A 185 -6.00 7.67 -18.70
CA VAL A 185 -5.49 8.27 -19.93
C VAL A 185 -5.18 9.75 -19.73
N PRO A 186 -4.15 10.30 -20.41
CA PRO A 186 -3.88 11.73 -20.38
C PRO A 186 -5.13 12.52 -20.78
N SER A 187 -5.54 13.47 -19.94
CA SER A 187 -6.68 14.33 -20.24
C SER A 187 -6.57 15.66 -19.51
N LYS A 188 -7.13 16.71 -20.13
CA LYS A 188 -7.30 18.04 -19.52
C LYS A 188 -8.41 18.04 -18.48
N ASP A 189 -9.34 17.10 -18.60
CA ASP A 189 -10.50 16.95 -17.72
C ASP A 189 -10.74 15.47 -17.41
N LEU A 190 -10.99 15.17 -16.14
CA LEU A 190 -11.34 13.84 -15.67
C LEU A 190 -12.80 13.49 -16.00
N GLY A 191 -13.63 14.48 -16.34
CA GLY A 191 -15.07 14.30 -16.52
C GLY A 191 -15.77 13.99 -15.19
N ILE A 192 -15.33 14.67 -14.13
CA ILE A 192 -15.91 14.54 -12.79
C ILE A 192 -16.22 15.92 -12.21
N LYS A 193 -17.31 15.99 -11.46
CA LYS A 193 -17.59 17.11 -10.57
C LYS A 193 -17.15 16.73 -9.17
N VAL A 194 -16.48 17.66 -8.52
CA VAL A 194 -16.00 17.49 -7.15
C VAL A 194 -16.63 18.53 -6.23
N SER A 195 -16.99 18.09 -5.03
CA SER A 195 -17.43 18.92 -3.92
C SER A 195 -16.42 18.86 -2.79
N TYR A 196 -16.23 19.96 -2.09
CA TYR A 196 -15.28 20.07 -0.98
C TYR A 196 -16.03 20.06 0.34
N ALA A 197 -15.84 19.03 1.15
CA ALA A 197 -16.48 18.90 2.46
C ALA A 197 -15.41 18.77 3.55
N LYS A 198 -15.43 19.70 4.51
CA LYS A 198 -14.34 19.90 5.48
C LYS A 198 -12.99 20.03 4.76
N ASN A 199 -12.14 19.01 4.84
CA ASN A 199 -10.82 18.97 4.21
C ASN A 199 -10.71 17.86 3.14
N ARG A 200 -11.83 17.37 2.61
CA ARG A 200 -11.87 16.27 1.63
C ARG A 200 -12.43 16.74 0.29
N THR A 201 -11.92 16.15 -0.78
CA THR A 201 -12.41 16.36 -2.15
C THR A 201 -13.23 15.14 -2.57
N ILE A 202 -14.56 15.29 -2.64
CA ILE A 202 -15.51 14.19 -2.87
C ILE A 202 -16.04 14.28 -4.29
N VAL A 203 -16.10 13.16 -5.00
CA VAL A 203 -16.73 13.05 -6.32
C VAL A 203 -18.24 13.17 -6.15
N SER A 204 -18.83 14.25 -6.67
CA SER A 204 -20.25 14.56 -6.52
C SER A 204 -21.09 14.20 -7.75
N ALA A 205 -20.48 14.18 -8.93
CA ALA A 205 -21.08 13.65 -10.14
C ALA A 205 -19.97 13.19 -11.11
N ILE A 206 -20.34 12.34 -12.06
CA ILE A 206 -19.46 11.87 -13.13
C ILE A 206 -20.16 12.17 -14.46
N ASP A 207 -19.42 12.77 -15.38
CA ASP A 207 -19.95 13.13 -16.69
C ASP A 207 -19.95 11.87 -17.60
N PRO A 208 -21.10 11.49 -18.19
CA PRO A 208 -21.17 10.36 -19.12
C PRO A 208 -20.30 10.62 -20.36
N GLY A 209 -19.34 9.74 -20.65
CA GLY A 209 -18.36 9.92 -21.73
C GLY A 209 -17.06 10.63 -21.31
N GLY A 210 -16.90 10.95 -20.02
CA GLY A 210 -15.65 11.42 -19.45
C GLY A 210 -14.72 10.27 -19.04
N VAL A 211 -13.43 10.56 -18.90
CA VAL A 211 -12.39 9.56 -18.55
C VAL A 211 -12.75 8.73 -17.31
N ALA A 212 -13.33 9.36 -16.29
CA ALA A 212 -13.76 8.66 -15.08
C ALA A 212 -15.02 7.80 -15.28
N GLY A 213 -15.94 8.22 -16.16
CA GLY A 213 -17.20 7.53 -16.44
C GLY A 213 -17.02 6.28 -17.28
N ASP A 214 -16.10 6.30 -18.25
CA ASP A 214 -15.92 5.21 -19.20
C ASP A 214 -15.15 4.01 -18.59
N ASP A 215 -14.28 4.27 -17.61
CA ASP A 215 -13.42 3.24 -17.00
C ASP A 215 -14.06 2.58 -15.76
N GLY A 216 -15.13 3.15 -15.19
CA GLY A 216 -15.82 2.62 -14.00
C GLY A 216 -14.98 2.57 -12.70
N LYS A 217 -13.76 3.11 -12.71
CA LYS A 217 -12.81 3.06 -11.58
C LYS A 217 -13.17 4.02 -10.44
N ILE A 218 -13.78 5.15 -10.80
CA ILE A 218 -14.18 6.23 -9.90
C ILE A 218 -15.70 6.28 -9.88
N GLU A 219 -16.28 6.40 -8.68
CA GLU A 219 -17.73 6.46 -8.47
C GLU A 219 -18.12 7.73 -7.71
N VAL A 220 -19.39 8.12 -7.83
CA VAL A 220 -19.97 9.17 -6.99
C VAL A 220 -19.88 8.76 -5.52
N GLY A 221 -19.37 9.67 -4.70
CA GLY A 221 -19.10 9.45 -3.28
C GLY A 221 -17.68 9.03 -2.96
N ASP A 222 -16.85 8.68 -3.95
CA ASP A 222 -15.42 8.44 -3.71
C ASP A 222 -14.71 9.75 -3.30
N VAL A 223 -13.61 9.62 -2.56
CA VAL A 223 -12.74 10.75 -2.20
C VAL A 223 -11.48 10.71 -3.05
N LEU A 224 -11.16 11.82 -3.69
CA LEU A 224 -9.88 12.00 -4.36
C LEU A 224 -8.83 12.38 -3.31
N ASP A 225 -7.86 11.49 -3.10
CA ASP A 225 -6.90 11.60 -2.00
C ASP A 225 -5.55 12.15 -2.46
N GLU A 226 -5.04 11.68 -3.59
CA GLU A 226 -3.82 12.21 -4.21
C GLU A 226 -3.97 12.31 -5.72
N LEU A 227 -3.26 13.27 -6.32
CA LEU A 227 -3.15 13.42 -7.76
C LEU A 227 -1.69 13.75 -8.10
N TYR A 228 -1.06 12.94 -8.95
CA TYR A 228 0.39 12.99 -9.24
C TYR A 228 1.27 12.92 -7.97
N GLY A 229 0.84 12.14 -6.97
CA GLY A 229 1.52 12.02 -5.67
C GLY A 229 1.32 13.23 -4.74
N GLU A 230 0.65 14.30 -5.19
CA GLU A 230 0.28 15.40 -4.30
C GLU A 230 -1.02 15.12 -3.55
N SER A 231 -1.00 15.30 -2.23
CA SER A 231 -2.20 15.21 -1.40
C SER A 231 -3.23 16.26 -1.77
N LEU A 232 -4.50 15.83 -1.86
CA LEU A 232 -5.68 16.66 -2.08
C LEU A 232 -6.41 16.98 -0.76
N GLN A 233 -5.87 16.58 0.39
CA GLN A 233 -6.43 16.96 1.68
C GLN A 233 -6.32 18.48 1.90
N GLY A 234 -7.45 19.13 2.19
CA GLY A 234 -7.53 20.59 2.32
C GLY A 234 -7.30 21.33 0.99
N ALA A 235 -7.41 20.63 -0.16
CA ALA A 235 -7.31 21.25 -1.47
C ALA A 235 -8.40 22.31 -1.65
N LYS A 236 -8.01 23.45 -2.24
CA LYS A 236 -8.95 24.48 -2.67
C LYS A 236 -9.38 24.23 -4.11
N ARG A 237 -10.50 24.84 -4.49
CA ARG A 237 -11.00 24.83 -5.87
C ARG A 237 -9.89 25.24 -6.85
N GLY A 238 -9.75 24.48 -7.93
CA GLY A 238 -8.74 24.71 -8.97
C GLY A 238 -7.42 23.97 -8.77
N LYS A 239 -7.13 23.38 -7.60
CA LYS A 239 -5.89 22.58 -7.41
C LYS A 239 -5.82 21.40 -8.40
N ILE A 240 -6.92 20.66 -8.57
CA ILE A 240 -6.99 19.52 -9.51
C ILE A 240 -6.72 19.99 -10.95
N SER A 241 -7.44 21.01 -11.42
CA SER A 241 -7.25 21.56 -12.77
C SER A 241 -5.82 22.05 -13.00
N LYS A 242 -5.22 22.70 -12.00
CA LYS A 242 -3.81 23.12 -12.04
C LYS A 242 -2.86 21.93 -12.18
N LEU A 243 -3.08 20.88 -11.41
CA LEU A 243 -2.24 19.67 -11.46
C LEU A 243 -2.36 18.95 -12.81
N LEU A 244 -3.57 18.85 -13.36
CA LEU A 244 -3.80 18.30 -14.70
C LEU A 244 -3.12 19.13 -15.79
N ALA A 245 -3.18 20.46 -15.70
CA ALA A 245 -2.55 21.35 -16.67
C ALA A 245 -1.01 21.29 -16.64
N ILE A 246 -0.41 21.20 -15.44
CA ILE A 246 1.05 21.06 -15.30
C ILE A 246 1.57 19.75 -15.89
N HIS A 247 0.76 18.69 -15.82
CA HIS A 247 1.11 17.35 -16.30
C HIS A 247 0.38 17.01 -17.62
N GLU A 248 0.04 18.02 -18.43
CA GLU A 248 -0.62 17.83 -19.72
C GLU A 248 0.21 16.88 -20.61
N GLY A 249 -0.48 15.90 -21.22
CA GLY A 249 0.16 14.89 -22.08
C GLY A 249 0.71 13.66 -21.34
N TYR A 250 0.79 13.68 -20.01
CA TYR A 250 1.19 12.52 -19.21
C TYR A 250 -0.02 11.72 -18.70
N PRO A 251 0.11 10.40 -18.48
CA PRO A 251 -0.93 9.60 -17.82
C PRO A 251 -1.31 10.19 -16.47
N ILE A 252 -2.60 10.18 -16.13
CA ILE A 252 -3.07 10.75 -14.87
C ILE A 252 -2.92 9.69 -13.76
N TYR A 253 -2.05 9.95 -12.80
CA TYR A 253 -1.87 9.11 -11.62
C TYR A 253 -2.73 9.64 -10.47
N ILE A 254 -3.71 8.88 -10.04
CA ILE A 254 -4.67 9.29 -9.02
C ILE A 254 -4.82 8.23 -7.93
N THR A 255 -4.83 8.67 -6.67
CA THR A 255 -5.18 7.84 -5.51
C THR A 255 -6.59 8.20 -5.07
N VAL A 256 -7.47 7.19 -5.01
CA VAL A 256 -8.88 7.32 -4.71
C VAL A 256 -9.22 6.48 -3.49
N ILE A 257 -9.91 7.08 -2.53
CA ILE A 257 -10.49 6.38 -1.38
C ILE A 257 -11.94 6.06 -1.73
N LYS A 258 -12.28 4.76 -1.71
CA LYS A 258 -13.60 4.30 -2.11
C LYS A 258 -14.65 4.67 -1.07
N GLY A 259 -15.83 5.07 -1.55
CA GLY A 259 -17.00 5.37 -0.71
C GLY A 259 -17.56 4.16 0.05
N ARG A 260 -17.20 2.95 -0.38
CA ARG A 260 -17.64 1.67 0.20
C ARG A 260 -16.45 0.81 0.60
N LEU A 261 -16.67 0.00 1.63
CA LEU A 261 -15.77 -1.08 2.04
C LEU A 261 -15.92 -2.28 1.10
N LYS A 262 -14.98 -3.24 1.19
CA LYS A 262 -15.06 -4.50 0.43
C LYS A 262 -16.37 -5.27 0.68
N SER A 263 -16.99 -5.10 1.84
CA SER A 263 -18.29 -5.69 2.20
C SER A 263 -19.49 -5.06 1.49
N GLY A 264 -19.28 -4.02 0.68
CA GLY A 264 -20.36 -3.26 0.04
C GLY A 264 -21.04 -2.24 0.97
N LYS A 265 -20.71 -2.24 2.27
CA LYS A 265 -21.17 -1.22 3.21
C LYS A 265 -20.49 0.12 2.95
N VAL A 266 -21.23 1.21 3.12
CA VAL A 266 -20.70 2.57 3.06
C VAL A 266 -19.62 2.73 4.13
N PHE A 267 -18.51 3.37 3.76
CA PHE A 267 -17.48 3.71 4.71
C PHE A 267 -18.00 4.83 5.63
N TYR A 268 -18.45 4.43 6.82
CA TYR A 268 -19.21 5.28 7.74
C TYR A 268 -18.61 6.66 8.04
N PRO A 269 -17.27 6.84 8.15
CA PRO A 269 -16.67 8.17 8.32
C PRO A 269 -17.01 9.18 7.22
N LEU A 270 -17.45 8.74 6.03
CA LEU A 270 -17.88 9.62 4.95
C LEU A 270 -19.31 10.12 5.11
N LYS A 271 -20.14 9.50 5.97
CA LYS A 271 -21.57 9.82 6.07
C LYS A 271 -21.81 11.29 6.40
N GLU A 272 -21.09 11.83 7.39
CA GLU A 272 -21.21 13.26 7.73
C GLU A 272 -20.77 14.16 6.58
N LEU A 273 -19.75 13.76 5.82
CA LEU A 273 -19.27 14.52 4.67
C LEU A 273 -20.28 14.49 3.52
N TYR A 274 -20.94 13.36 3.29
CA TYR A 274 -22.01 13.23 2.31
C TYR A 274 -23.20 14.13 2.62
N GLU A 275 -23.58 14.26 3.90
CA GLU A 275 -24.63 15.20 4.30
C GLU A 275 -24.24 16.66 4.03
N LEU A 276 -22.97 17.02 4.22
CA LEU A 276 -22.47 18.35 3.86
C LEU A 276 -22.51 18.58 2.34
N VAL A 277 -22.02 17.60 1.56
CA VAL A 277 -22.07 17.66 0.09
C VAL A 277 -23.51 17.76 -0.42
N LYS A 278 -24.45 17.03 0.18
CA LYS A 278 -25.87 17.06 -0.20
C LYS A 278 -26.51 18.43 0.01
N LYS A 279 -26.10 19.14 1.07
CA LYS A 279 -26.57 20.52 1.33
C LYS A 279 -26.05 21.49 0.28
N ASP A 280 -24.80 21.33 -0.15
CA ASP A 280 -24.15 22.22 -1.12
C ASP A 280 -24.48 21.86 -2.58
N TYR A 281 -24.80 20.60 -2.86
CA TYR A 281 -25.17 20.09 -4.18
C TYR A 281 -26.40 19.19 -4.08
N ALA A 282 -27.57 19.76 -4.38
CA ALA A 282 -28.86 19.11 -4.18
C ALA A 282 -29.04 17.82 -5.01
N ASP A 283 -28.40 17.70 -6.17
CA ASP A 283 -28.49 16.51 -7.02
C ASP A 283 -27.58 15.36 -6.54
N PHE A 284 -26.72 15.59 -5.55
CA PHE A 284 -25.85 14.55 -5.01
C PHE A 284 -26.69 13.38 -4.47
N VAL A 285 -26.42 12.16 -4.92
CA VAL A 285 -27.06 10.96 -4.36
C VAL A 285 -26.12 10.38 -3.32
N ILE A 286 -26.55 10.41 -2.06
CA ILE A 286 -25.76 9.84 -0.96
C ILE A 286 -25.62 8.32 -1.20
N PRO A 287 -24.39 7.80 -1.29
CA PRO A 287 -24.17 6.37 -1.44
C PRO A 287 -24.87 5.57 -0.34
N GLN A 288 -25.54 4.50 -0.74
CA GLN A 288 -26.15 3.53 0.17
C GLN A 288 -25.34 2.23 0.19
N ASP A 289 -25.58 1.43 1.23
CA ASP A 289 -25.04 0.08 1.32
C ASP A 289 -25.50 -0.72 0.11
N ASN A 290 -24.56 -1.40 -0.53
CA ASN A 290 -24.83 -2.32 -1.62
C ASN A 290 -24.24 -3.67 -1.23
N ILE A 291 -24.97 -4.43 -0.42
CA ILE A 291 -24.55 -5.75 0.03
C ILE A 291 -24.80 -6.71 -1.13
N PRO A 292 -23.75 -7.30 -1.73
CA PRO A 292 -23.94 -8.29 -2.79
C PRO A 292 -24.80 -9.44 -2.26
N ALA A 293 -25.83 -9.85 -3.01
CA ALA A 293 -26.63 -11.03 -2.67
C ALA A 293 -25.73 -12.28 -2.70
N GLU A 294 -25.68 -13.02 -1.58
CA GLU A 294 -24.93 -14.26 -1.34
C GLU A 294 -24.18 -14.84 -2.56
N THR A 295 -22.96 -14.38 -2.78
CA THR A 295 -21.95 -15.17 -3.47
C THR A 295 -21.32 -16.13 -2.46
N LYS A 296 -21.14 -17.39 -2.89
CA LYS A 296 -20.42 -18.48 -2.19
C LYS A 296 -19.19 -17.94 -1.45
N PRO A 297 -18.72 -18.59 -0.35
CA PRO A 297 -17.51 -18.15 0.34
C PRO A 297 -16.41 -18.03 -0.70
N GLU A 298 -16.09 -16.80 -1.08
CA GLU A 298 -14.97 -16.49 -1.93
C GLU A 298 -13.77 -16.95 -1.12
N GLU A 299 -13.19 -18.09 -1.50
CA GLU A 299 -11.83 -18.45 -1.15
C GLU A 299 -11.03 -17.17 -1.28
N SER A 300 -10.47 -16.70 -0.15
CA SER A 300 -9.72 -15.46 -0.01
C SER A 300 -9.03 -15.01 -1.30
N THR A 301 -9.76 -14.34 -2.19
CA THR A 301 -9.20 -13.56 -3.27
C THR A 301 -8.87 -12.24 -2.61
N ASP A 302 -7.84 -12.30 -1.75
CA ASP A 302 -6.92 -11.20 -1.57
C ASP A 302 -6.51 -10.82 -2.98
N TYR A 303 -7.26 -9.92 -3.59
CA TYR A 303 -6.79 -9.09 -4.69
C TYR A 303 -5.47 -8.55 -4.16
N LEU A 304 -4.40 -9.15 -4.65
CA LEU A 304 -3.02 -8.87 -4.28
C LEU A 304 -2.86 -7.38 -4.42
N GLU A 305 -2.92 -6.72 -3.27
CA GLU A 305 -2.45 -5.37 -3.08
C GLU A 305 -1.06 -5.35 -3.71
N ASN A 306 -0.95 -4.61 -4.81
CA ASN A 306 0.32 -4.24 -5.41
C ASN A 306 1.22 -3.79 -4.26
N MET A 307 2.17 -4.65 -3.87
CA MET A 307 3.19 -4.31 -2.90
C MET A 307 4.03 -3.22 -3.52
N GLN A 308 3.64 -1.97 -3.36
CA GLN A 308 4.54 -0.87 -3.68
C GLN A 308 5.55 -0.78 -2.53
N SER A 309 6.76 -1.24 -2.83
CA SER A 309 7.95 -0.89 -2.06
C SER A 309 8.09 0.64 -2.00
N ILE A 310 8.76 1.13 -0.97
CA ILE A 310 9.18 2.52 -0.77
C ILE A 310 9.95 3.07 -2.00
N SER A 311 10.46 2.19 -2.88
CA SER A 311 11.18 2.50 -4.13
C SER A 311 10.32 2.63 -5.40
N GLY A 312 8.99 2.52 -5.33
CA GLY A 312 8.14 2.56 -6.54
C GLY A 312 8.16 1.28 -7.39
N SER A 313 8.83 0.21 -6.94
CA SER A 313 8.81 -1.10 -7.60
C SER A 313 7.47 -1.83 -7.41
N SER A 314 7.02 -2.56 -8.43
CA SER A 314 5.87 -3.49 -8.38
C SER A 314 6.35 -4.94 -8.33
N PHE A 315 5.67 -5.82 -7.58
CA PHE A 315 6.05 -7.23 -7.44
C PHE A 315 4.92 -8.16 -7.89
N TYR A 316 5.28 -9.22 -8.61
CA TYR A 316 4.36 -10.19 -9.16
C TYR A 316 4.85 -11.62 -8.92
N ARG A 317 3.93 -12.55 -8.70
CA ARG A 317 4.25 -13.98 -8.57
C ARG A 317 4.12 -14.64 -9.92
N VAL A 318 5.21 -15.20 -10.43
CA VAL A 318 5.26 -15.74 -11.79
C VAL A 318 5.97 -17.08 -11.81
N TYR A 319 5.66 -17.91 -12.80
CA TYR A 319 6.41 -19.11 -13.11
C TYR A 319 7.31 -18.83 -14.31
N TYR A 320 8.59 -19.15 -14.18
CA TYR A 320 9.53 -19.00 -15.30
C TYR A 320 9.53 -20.28 -16.13
N ILE A 321 8.95 -20.20 -17.33
CA ILE A 321 8.70 -21.39 -18.16
C ILE A 321 9.96 -21.78 -18.93
N GLY A 322 10.69 -20.82 -19.47
CA GLY A 322 11.87 -21.10 -20.27
C GLY A 322 12.34 -19.91 -21.10
N LYS A 323 13.31 -20.16 -21.98
CA LYS A 323 13.80 -19.15 -22.92
C LYS A 323 14.17 -19.75 -24.27
N VAL A 324 14.11 -18.93 -25.31
CA VAL A 324 14.53 -19.32 -26.65
C VAL A 324 15.35 -18.22 -27.31
N PHE A 325 16.38 -18.60 -28.06
CA PHE A 325 17.18 -17.68 -28.84
C PHE A 325 16.37 -17.11 -30.01
N THR A 326 16.35 -15.78 -30.15
CA THR A 326 15.53 -15.06 -31.14
C THR A 326 16.34 -14.38 -32.25
N GLY A 327 17.66 -14.28 -32.10
CA GLY A 327 18.54 -13.80 -33.18
C GLY A 327 19.72 -12.95 -32.69
N GLU A 328 20.53 -12.51 -33.65
CA GLU A 328 21.80 -11.79 -33.40
C GLU A 328 21.71 -10.26 -33.53
N SER A 329 20.55 -9.71 -33.88
CA SER A 329 20.36 -8.27 -34.01
C SER A 329 18.92 -7.87 -33.71
N VAL A 330 18.76 -6.69 -33.10
CA VAL A 330 17.47 -6.01 -32.90
C VAL A 330 16.69 -5.88 -34.23
N LEU A 331 17.37 -5.65 -35.35
CA LEU A 331 16.76 -5.52 -36.68
C LEU A 331 16.06 -6.82 -37.15
N ASN A 332 16.56 -8.00 -36.77
CA ASN A 332 15.91 -9.27 -37.08
C ASN A 332 14.63 -9.48 -36.24
N CYS A 333 14.51 -8.81 -35.09
CA CYS A 333 13.30 -8.82 -34.27
C CYS A 333 12.21 -7.89 -34.83
N PHE A 334 12.58 -6.93 -35.70
CA PHE A 334 11.66 -5.93 -36.27
C PHE A 334 11.30 -6.16 -37.75
N GLN A 335 12.05 -7.00 -38.49
CA GLN A 335 11.72 -7.31 -39.88
C GLN A 335 10.39 -8.09 -40.06
N HIS A 336 9.91 -8.77 -39.03
CA HIS A 336 8.62 -9.45 -38.98
C HIS A 336 7.92 -8.92 -37.73
N GLY A 337 7.01 -7.95 -37.87
CA GLY A 337 6.45 -7.10 -36.80
C GLY A 337 6.54 -7.70 -35.38
N GLY A 338 7.20 -6.98 -34.46
CA GLY A 338 7.75 -7.53 -33.20
C GLY A 338 6.81 -8.35 -32.31
N THR A 339 5.49 -8.24 -32.47
CA THR A 339 4.50 -9.14 -31.86
C THR A 339 4.65 -10.59 -32.34
N THR A 340 4.92 -10.82 -33.63
CA THR A 340 5.03 -12.17 -34.22
C THR A 340 6.22 -12.97 -33.66
N VAL A 341 7.32 -12.30 -33.30
CA VAL A 341 8.50 -12.94 -32.70
C VAL A 341 8.16 -13.48 -31.31
N ILE A 342 7.43 -12.70 -30.51
CA ILE A 342 7.01 -13.11 -29.16
C ILE A 342 6.01 -14.27 -29.23
N GLU A 343 5.03 -14.19 -30.12
CA GLU A 343 4.02 -15.24 -30.27
C GLU A 343 4.61 -16.58 -30.73
N ASN A 344 5.58 -16.55 -31.66
CA ASN A 344 6.29 -17.74 -32.14
C ASN A 344 7.26 -18.30 -31.11
N ALA A 345 7.99 -17.43 -30.41
CA ALA A 345 8.91 -17.83 -29.33
C ALA A 345 8.17 -18.49 -28.16
N LEU A 346 7.03 -17.91 -27.76
CA LEU A 346 6.19 -18.45 -26.69
C LEU A 346 5.66 -19.83 -27.07
N GLN A 347 5.17 -20.00 -28.31
CA GLN A 347 4.73 -21.31 -28.80
C GLN A 347 5.86 -22.34 -28.77
N LYS A 348 7.04 -21.96 -29.27
CA LYS A 348 8.20 -22.84 -29.34
C LYS A 348 8.67 -23.33 -27.96
N VAL A 349 8.70 -22.44 -26.96
CA VAL A 349 9.04 -22.83 -25.56
C VAL A 349 7.97 -23.74 -24.96
N LEU A 350 6.69 -23.54 -25.30
CA LEU A 350 5.62 -24.40 -24.80
C LEU A 350 5.61 -25.79 -25.44
N ASP A 351 5.97 -25.89 -26.73
CA ASP A 351 5.95 -27.15 -27.48
C ASP A 351 7.24 -27.97 -27.29
N ASP A 352 8.39 -27.32 -27.11
CA ASP A 352 9.68 -27.97 -26.94
C ASP A 352 10.10 -27.99 -25.46
N THR A 353 9.97 -29.16 -24.83
CA THR A 353 10.33 -29.35 -23.42
C THR A 353 11.81 -29.12 -23.14
N THR A 354 12.70 -29.18 -24.14
CA THR A 354 14.14 -28.92 -23.96
C THR A 354 14.46 -27.44 -23.75
N LEU A 355 13.54 -26.54 -24.10
CA LEU A 355 13.66 -25.09 -23.91
C LEU A 355 13.05 -24.61 -22.58
N GLN A 356 12.40 -25.53 -21.86
CA GLN A 356 11.77 -25.23 -20.59
C GLN A 356 12.79 -25.32 -19.45
N HIS A 357 12.58 -24.48 -18.43
CA HIS A 357 13.42 -24.48 -17.25
C HIS A 357 13.13 -25.72 -16.39
N ASP A 358 14.17 -26.34 -15.81
CA ASP A 358 14.02 -27.55 -14.98
C ASP A 358 13.07 -27.32 -13.79
N SER A 359 13.09 -26.10 -13.24
CA SER A 359 12.19 -25.64 -12.17
C SER A 359 11.00 -24.81 -12.69
N LYS A 360 10.43 -25.14 -13.86
CA LYS A 360 9.30 -24.38 -14.44
C LYS A 360 8.04 -24.33 -13.57
N ASP A 361 7.89 -25.29 -12.66
CA ASP A 361 6.77 -25.40 -11.73
C ASP A 361 7.05 -24.68 -10.39
N GLU A 362 8.24 -24.12 -10.19
CA GLU A 362 8.58 -23.29 -9.03
C GLU A 362 8.07 -21.86 -9.20
N GLU A 363 7.57 -21.28 -8.11
CA GLU A 363 7.10 -19.90 -8.07
C GLU A 363 8.30 -18.94 -7.87
N TYR A 364 8.38 -17.91 -8.71
CA TYR A 364 9.34 -16.82 -8.61
C TYR A 364 8.65 -15.50 -8.32
N VAL A 365 9.39 -14.55 -7.76
CA VAL A 365 8.95 -13.16 -7.60
C VAL A 365 9.64 -12.30 -8.66
N MET A 366 8.82 -11.66 -9.51
CA MET A 366 9.24 -10.65 -10.46
C MET A 366 9.03 -9.27 -9.88
N GLU A 367 10.12 -8.54 -9.66
CA GLU A 367 10.13 -7.12 -9.33
C GLU A 367 10.30 -6.31 -10.62
N ILE A 368 9.37 -5.39 -10.88
CA ILE A 368 9.49 -4.37 -11.92
C ILE A 368 9.80 -3.06 -11.21
N ALA A 369 11.07 -2.68 -11.22
CA ALA A 369 11.57 -1.44 -10.65
C ALA A 369 11.54 -0.29 -11.68
N GLU A 370 12.02 0.89 -11.30
CA GLU A 370 12.07 2.05 -12.20
C GLU A 370 12.95 1.81 -13.44
N THR A 371 14.08 1.12 -13.28
CA THR A 371 15.12 0.97 -14.33
C THR A 371 15.36 -0.47 -14.78
N ASN A 372 14.79 -1.46 -14.10
CA ASN A 372 15.07 -2.88 -14.37
C ASN A 372 13.92 -3.80 -13.97
N VAL A 373 13.97 -5.01 -14.52
CA VAL A 373 13.15 -6.15 -14.15
C VAL A 373 14.05 -7.19 -13.47
N ILE A 374 13.71 -7.59 -12.26
CA ILE A 374 14.46 -8.56 -11.44
C ILE A 374 13.56 -9.76 -11.19
N THR A 375 14.04 -10.98 -11.40
CA THR A 375 13.33 -12.21 -11.02
C THR A 375 14.17 -13.00 -10.05
N ARG A 376 13.59 -13.36 -8.91
CA ARG A 376 14.27 -14.06 -7.81
C ARG A 376 13.41 -15.14 -7.19
N ASN A 377 14.05 -16.15 -6.61
CA ASN A 377 13.36 -17.17 -5.83
C ASN A 377 12.83 -16.52 -4.52
N PRO A 378 11.55 -16.70 -4.15
CA PRO A 378 10.95 -16.07 -2.97
C PRO A 378 11.48 -16.57 -1.63
N PHE A 379 12.04 -17.78 -1.57
CA PHE A 379 12.47 -18.42 -0.33
C PHE A 379 13.97 -18.27 -0.09
N THR A 380 14.77 -18.42 -1.14
CA THR A 380 16.24 -18.35 -1.06
C THR A 380 16.78 -16.96 -1.40
N GLU A 381 15.94 -16.08 -1.94
CA GLU A 381 16.32 -14.78 -2.54
C GLU A 381 17.33 -14.90 -3.70
N ALA A 382 17.61 -16.12 -4.18
CA ALA A 382 18.53 -16.35 -5.27
C ALA A 382 18.04 -15.68 -6.56
N LEU A 383 18.92 -14.90 -7.19
CA LEU A 383 18.63 -14.18 -8.43
C LEU A 383 18.57 -15.17 -9.60
N LEU A 384 17.45 -15.16 -10.33
CA LEU A 384 17.33 -15.89 -11.60
C LEU A 384 17.88 -15.03 -12.75
N PHE A 385 17.47 -13.77 -12.84
CA PHE A 385 18.05 -12.76 -13.74
C PHE A 385 17.65 -11.34 -13.33
N LYS A 386 18.44 -10.38 -13.83
CA LYS A 386 18.19 -8.94 -13.76
C LYS A 386 18.44 -8.35 -15.14
N HIS A 387 17.43 -7.73 -15.73
CA HIS A 387 17.53 -7.05 -17.02
C HIS A 387 17.17 -5.58 -16.85
N CYS A 388 18.04 -4.66 -17.27
CA CYS A 388 17.70 -3.25 -17.31
C CYS A 388 16.78 -2.97 -18.50
N PHE A 389 15.90 -1.97 -18.44
CA PHE A 389 15.01 -1.67 -19.57
C PHE A 389 15.73 -1.43 -20.91
N PRO A 390 16.92 -0.79 -20.95
CA PRO A 390 17.71 -0.69 -22.19
C PRO A 390 18.19 -2.03 -22.76
N ASP A 391 18.19 -3.10 -21.98
CA ASP A 391 18.53 -4.46 -22.41
C ASP A 391 17.31 -5.20 -22.97
N ILE A 392 16.10 -4.71 -22.70
CA ILE A 392 14.85 -5.32 -23.14
C ILE A 392 14.44 -4.67 -24.48
N ALA A 393 14.21 -5.49 -25.51
CA ALA A 393 13.88 -5.04 -26.86
C ALA A 393 12.36 -4.97 -27.12
N SER A 394 11.58 -5.87 -26.51
CA SER A 394 10.12 -5.94 -26.67
C SER A 394 9.46 -6.78 -25.59
N CYS A 395 8.16 -6.62 -25.37
CA CYS A 395 7.34 -7.49 -24.51
C CYS A 395 5.95 -7.72 -25.11
N GLY A 396 5.31 -8.84 -24.77
CA GLY A 396 3.98 -9.18 -25.29
C GLY A 396 3.45 -10.52 -24.80
N ARG A 397 2.28 -10.90 -25.31
CA ARG A 397 1.61 -12.19 -25.07
C ARG A 397 0.81 -12.61 -26.29
N ARG A 398 0.46 -13.90 -26.35
CA ARG A 398 -0.48 -14.43 -27.34
C ARG A 398 -1.93 -14.27 -26.87
N LEU A 399 -2.85 -14.11 -27.83
CA LEU A 399 -4.28 -13.97 -27.54
C LEU A 399 -4.98 -15.28 -27.16
N ASP A 400 -4.45 -16.43 -27.59
CA ASP A 400 -4.99 -17.75 -27.27
C ASP A 400 -4.48 -18.30 -25.91
N LYS A 401 -3.42 -17.71 -25.36
CA LYS A 401 -2.78 -18.12 -24.09
C LYS A 401 -2.47 -16.91 -23.21
N MET A 402 -3.54 -16.23 -22.78
CA MET A 402 -3.47 -14.92 -22.12
C MET A 402 -2.74 -14.91 -20.76
N GLU A 403 -2.62 -16.07 -20.08
CA GLU A 403 -1.88 -16.22 -18.82
C GLU A 403 -0.36 -16.18 -19.02
N PHE A 404 0.10 -16.47 -20.24
CA PHE A 404 1.52 -16.46 -20.58
C PHE A 404 1.90 -15.11 -21.14
N PHE A 405 3.08 -14.65 -20.77
CA PHE A 405 3.68 -13.44 -21.30
C PHE A 405 5.17 -13.65 -21.49
N ALA A 406 5.76 -12.79 -22.30
CA ALA A 406 7.18 -12.87 -22.59
C ALA A 406 7.77 -11.50 -22.89
N TYR A 407 9.07 -11.39 -22.70
CA TYR A 407 9.85 -10.25 -23.18
C TYR A 407 11.18 -10.73 -23.76
N VAL A 408 11.68 -9.98 -24.73
CA VAL A 408 12.95 -10.24 -25.41
C VAL A 408 14.01 -9.36 -24.77
N ALA A 409 15.09 -9.95 -24.27
CA ALA A 409 16.22 -9.24 -23.70
C ALA A 409 17.54 -9.64 -24.40
N GLY A 410 18.41 -8.66 -24.57
CA GLY A 410 19.79 -8.84 -25.00
C GLY A 410 20.67 -9.34 -23.85
N ASP A 411 21.81 -9.94 -24.19
CA ASP A 411 22.89 -10.22 -23.23
C ASP A 411 23.54 -8.95 -22.64
N THR A 412 23.31 -7.82 -23.28
CA THR A 412 23.66 -6.47 -22.84
C THR A 412 22.64 -5.48 -23.43
N THR A 413 22.92 -4.19 -23.37
CA THR A 413 22.06 -3.13 -23.92
C THR A 413 21.76 -3.38 -25.39
N CYS A 414 20.50 -3.16 -25.80
CA CYS A 414 20.01 -3.52 -27.14
C CYS A 414 20.84 -2.92 -28.29
N SER A 415 21.48 -1.77 -28.08
CA SER A 415 22.35 -1.11 -29.07
C SER A 415 23.68 -1.84 -29.32
N ILE A 416 24.13 -2.67 -28.38
CA ILE A 416 25.42 -3.37 -28.40
C ILE A 416 25.22 -4.89 -28.52
N SER A 417 24.09 -5.40 -28.01
CA SER A 417 23.83 -6.83 -27.91
C SER A 417 23.81 -7.52 -29.27
N LYS A 418 24.47 -8.69 -29.30
CA LYS A 418 24.52 -9.58 -30.46
C LYS A 418 23.73 -10.87 -30.23
N LYS A 419 23.02 -10.98 -29.10
CA LYS A 419 22.28 -12.19 -28.73
C LYS A 419 21.02 -11.82 -27.97
N PHE A 420 19.88 -12.07 -28.58
CA PHE A 420 18.58 -11.83 -27.97
C PHE A 420 17.89 -13.13 -27.58
N TYR A 421 17.37 -13.17 -26.36
CA TYR A 421 16.60 -14.28 -25.84
C TYR A 421 15.20 -13.81 -25.48
N CYS A 422 14.20 -14.57 -25.90
CA CYS A 422 12.83 -14.39 -25.43
C CYS A 422 12.63 -15.22 -24.16
N HIS A 423 12.33 -14.54 -23.06
CA HIS A 423 12.05 -15.14 -21.76
C HIS A 423 10.54 -15.29 -21.59
N VAL A 424 10.09 -16.51 -21.32
CA VAL A 424 8.67 -16.87 -21.24
C VAL A 424 8.27 -17.12 -19.79
N PHE A 425 7.15 -16.52 -19.40
CA PHE A 425 6.59 -16.58 -18.07
C PHE A 425 5.11 -16.96 -18.12
N LYS A 426 4.63 -17.49 -17.00
CA LYS A 426 3.21 -17.66 -16.72
C LYS A 426 2.84 -16.86 -15.48
N ALA A 427 1.84 -16.00 -15.60
CA ALA A 427 1.24 -15.30 -14.46
C ALA A 427 0.19 -16.19 -13.76
N GLN A 428 -0.35 -15.76 -12.61
CA GLN A 428 -1.39 -16.54 -11.93
C GLN A 428 -2.68 -16.58 -12.73
N ASN A 429 -2.96 -15.53 -13.51
CA ASN A 429 -4.13 -15.43 -14.38
C ASN A 429 -3.90 -14.44 -15.55
N ALA A 430 -4.86 -14.39 -16.47
CA ALA A 430 -4.83 -13.56 -17.67
C ALA A 430 -4.81 -12.04 -17.38
N ASP A 431 -5.40 -11.60 -16.27
CA ASP A 431 -5.44 -10.18 -15.89
C ASP A 431 -4.10 -9.74 -15.31
N GLU A 432 -3.48 -10.57 -14.47
CA GLU A 432 -2.14 -10.30 -13.92
C GLU A 432 -1.09 -10.27 -15.04
N SER A 433 -1.13 -11.20 -15.99
CA SER A 433 -0.28 -11.18 -17.19
C SER A 433 -0.38 -9.84 -17.95
N LYS A 434 -1.61 -9.31 -18.10
CA LYS A 434 -1.85 -8.02 -18.75
C LYS A 434 -1.27 -6.85 -17.96
N ILE A 435 -1.37 -6.88 -16.63
CA ILE A 435 -0.84 -5.84 -15.74
C ILE A 435 0.69 -5.84 -15.78
N ILE A 436 1.31 -7.02 -15.65
CA ILE A 436 2.77 -7.20 -15.73
C ILE A 436 3.30 -6.63 -17.04
N LEU A 437 2.70 -7.01 -18.17
CA LEU A 437 3.11 -6.51 -19.48
C LEU A 437 3.00 -5.00 -19.62
N ARG A 438 1.95 -4.39 -19.06
CA ARG A 438 1.81 -2.92 -19.02
C ARG A 438 2.92 -2.30 -18.18
N SER A 439 3.24 -2.86 -17.02
CA SER A 439 4.32 -2.35 -16.17
C SER A 439 5.71 -2.44 -16.83
N ILE A 440 5.98 -3.52 -17.59
CA ILE A 440 7.20 -3.65 -18.39
C ILE A 440 7.18 -2.61 -19.53
N ALA A 441 6.04 -2.47 -20.22
CA ALA A 441 5.89 -1.53 -21.33
C ALA A 441 6.09 -0.07 -20.91
N ASP A 442 5.53 0.32 -19.76
CA ASP A 442 5.73 1.64 -19.17
C ASP A 442 7.20 1.88 -18.81
N GLY A 443 7.93 0.82 -18.45
CA GLY A 443 9.37 0.87 -18.23
C GLY A 443 10.17 1.30 -19.46
N PHE A 444 9.80 0.81 -20.65
CA PHE A 444 10.40 1.30 -21.91
C PHE A 444 10.21 2.80 -22.09
N GLY A 445 8.99 3.30 -21.81
CA GLY A 445 8.67 4.71 -21.95
C GLY A 445 9.42 5.62 -20.96
N ARG A 446 9.77 5.08 -19.78
CA ARG A 446 10.58 5.80 -18.79
C ARG A 446 12.05 5.90 -19.18
N THR A 447 12.63 4.86 -19.78
CA THR A 447 14.07 4.80 -20.08
C THR A 447 14.44 5.18 -21.51
N SER A 448 13.47 5.36 -22.41
CA SER A 448 13.70 5.82 -23.79
C SER A 448 14.28 7.24 -23.88
N TRP A 449 14.27 8.00 -22.79
CA TRP A 449 14.78 9.38 -22.69
C TRP A 449 16.07 9.50 -21.85
N ALA A 450 16.60 8.38 -21.36
CA ALA A 450 17.73 8.35 -20.42
C ALA A 450 19.08 7.94 -21.08
N VAL A 451 19.21 8.12 -22.39
CA VAL A 451 20.46 7.90 -23.14
C VAL A 451 20.97 9.22 -23.70
#